data_AF-A0A972Y9W9-F1
#
_entry.id   AF-A0A972Y9W9-F1
#
_cell.length_a   1.000
_cell.length_b   1.000
_cell.length_c   1.000
_cell.angle_alpha   90.00
_cell.angle_beta   90.00
_cell.angle_gamma   90.00
#
_symmetry.space_group_name_H-M   'P 1'
#
loop_
_entity.id
_entity.type
_entity.pdbx_description
1 polymer ?
#
loop_
_entity_poly.entity_id
_entity_poly.type
_entity_poly.pdbx_seq_one_letter_code
_entity_poly.pdbx_strand_id
1 'polypeptide(L)' 'MSDPVGDLLHLMDLERLEVDLFRGQSPENETNQRVFGGQVIAQSLVAAYRTVDTETRT' A
#
# COMPACT_ATOMS: atom_id res chain seq x y z
N MET A 1 -6.48 11.35 19.06
CA MET A 1 -5.13 10.86 19.40
C MET A 1 -4.53 10.41 18.08
N SER A 2 -3.33 10.86 17.71
CA SER A 2 -2.67 10.38 16.48
C SER A 2 -2.26 8.92 16.69
N ASP A 3 -2.63 8.03 15.78
CA ASP A 3 -2.15 6.65 15.71
C ASP A 3 -1.33 6.48 14.43
N PRO A 4 -0.02 6.82 14.45
CA PRO A 4 0.82 6.79 13.26
C PRO A 4 0.95 5.38 12.66
N VAL A 5 0.82 4.34 13.48
CA VAL A 5 0.87 2.96 13.02
C VAL A 5 -0.44 2.60 12.32
N GLY A 6 -1.58 2.97 12.90
CA GLY A 6 -2.89 2.83 12.26
C GLY A 6 -2.97 3.55 10.91
N ASP A 7 -2.46 4.79 10.85
CA ASP A 7 -2.41 5.58 9.61
C ASP A 7 -1.52 4.92 8.54
N LEU A 8 -0.37 4.37 8.94
CA LEU A 8 0.50 3.62 8.04
C LEU A 8 -0.16 2.33 7.55
N LEU A 9 -0.81 1.57 8.44
CA LEU A 9 -1.52 0.35 8.06
C LEU A 9 -2.66 0.65 7.08
N HIS A 10 -3.36 1.76 7.28
CA HIS A 10 -4.40 2.21 6.35
C HIS A 10 -3.84 2.52 4.96
N LEU A 11 -2.67 3.17 4.88
CA LEU A 11 -1.97 3.44 3.64
C LEU A 11 -1.52 2.16 2.90
N MET A 12 -1.27 1.07 3.64
CA MET A 12 -0.89 -0.22 3.09
C MET A 12 -2.08 -1.08 2.65
N ASP A 13 -3.31 -0.68 2.99
CA ASP A 13 -4.50 -1.41 2.55
C ASP A 13 -4.91 -0.99 1.13
N LEU A 14 -4.29 -1.65 0.15
CA LEU A 14 -4.52 -1.34 -1.26
C LEU A 14 -5.90 -1.79 -1.73
N GLU A 15 -6.57 -0.93 -2.49
CA GLU A 15 -7.80 -1.31 -3.18
C GLU A 15 -7.43 -2.17 -4.39
N ARG A 16 -8.07 -3.35 -4.54
CA ARG A 16 -7.94 -4.18 -5.75
C ARG A 16 -8.95 -3.72 -6.78
N LEU A 17 -8.47 -3.32 -7.96
CA LEU A 17 -9.33 -2.95 -9.08
C LEU A 17 -9.56 -4.12 -10.03
N GLU A 18 -8.54 -4.94 -10.28
CA GLU A 18 -8.61 -6.11 -11.17
C GLU A 18 -7.60 -7.21 -10.75
N VAL A 19 -7.46 -8.26 -11.56
CA VAL A 19 -6.32 -9.19 -11.50
C VAL A 19 -5.04 -8.40 -11.73
N ASP A 20 -4.09 -8.52 -10.78
CA ASP A 20 -2.79 -7.84 -10.78
C ASP A 20 -2.83 -6.30 -10.85
N LEU A 21 -4.00 -5.68 -10.64
CA LEU A 21 -4.18 -4.22 -10.63
C LEU A 21 -4.67 -3.73 -9.27
N PHE A 22 -3.86 -2.88 -8.64
CA PHE A 22 -4.10 -2.34 -7.30
C PHE A 22 -3.93 -0.81 -7.28
N ARG A 23 -4.75 -0.12 -6.49
CA ARG A 23 -4.67 1.33 -6.25
C ARG A 23 -4.07 1.59 -4.87
N GLY A 24 -2.93 2.29 -4.85
CA GLY A 24 -2.35 2.86 -3.63
C GLY A 24 -2.92 4.24 -3.33
N GLN A 25 -3.08 4.52 -2.03
CA GLN A 25 -3.40 5.85 -1.53
C GLN A 25 -2.10 6.61 -1.23
N SER A 26 -2.15 7.93 -1.20
CA SER A 26 -1.08 8.81 -0.68
C SER A 26 -1.72 9.91 0.17
N PRO A 27 -1.07 10.37 1.25
CA PRO A 27 -1.67 11.39 2.12
C PRO A 27 -1.98 12.68 1.34
N GLU A 28 -3.21 13.20 1.48
CA GLU A 28 -3.68 14.40 0.76
C GLU A 28 -2.97 15.71 1.20
N ASN A 29 -2.30 15.68 2.36
CA ASN A 29 -1.86 16.89 3.07
C ASN A 29 -0.40 17.30 2.80
N GLU A 30 0.32 16.64 1.89
CA GLU A 30 1.70 17.05 1.61
C GLU A 30 1.70 18.26 0.67
N THR A 31 2.07 19.42 1.21
CA THR A 31 2.35 20.68 0.49
C THR A 31 3.37 20.53 -0.66
N ASN A 32 3.93 19.33 -0.83
CA ASN A 32 4.79 18.89 -1.92
C ASN A 32 4.19 17.57 -2.44
N GLN A 33 3.76 17.52 -3.71
CA GLN A 33 3.06 16.38 -4.35
C GLN A 33 3.97 15.14 -4.56
N ARG A 34 4.91 14.88 -3.67
CA ARG A 34 5.95 13.86 -3.83
C ARG A 34 5.61 12.66 -2.95
N VAL A 35 5.43 11.51 -3.58
CA VAL A 35 5.27 10.25 -2.84
C VAL A 35 6.63 9.81 -2.31
N PHE A 36 6.69 9.41 -1.04
CA PHE A 36 7.90 8.85 -0.44
C PHE A 36 8.28 7.52 -1.11
N GLY A 37 9.54 7.35 -1.52
CA GLY A 37 9.99 6.13 -2.20
C GLY A 37 9.77 4.85 -1.39
N GLY A 38 9.91 4.92 -0.06
CA GLY A 38 9.61 3.80 0.84
C GLY A 38 8.14 3.40 0.85
N GLN A 39 7.22 4.35 0.65
CA GLN A 39 5.80 4.06 0.51
C GLN A 39 5.53 3.31 -0.80
N VAL A 40 6.11 3.77 -1.90
CA VAL A 40 5.94 3.14 -3.23
C VAL A 40 6.39 1.68 -3.18
N ILE A 41 7.61 1.42 -2.69
CA ILE A 41 8.14 0.05 -2.64
C ILE A 41 7.35 -0.85 -1.68
N ALA A 42 6.89 -0.33 -0.54
CA ALA A 42 6.09 -1.08 0.41
C ALA A 42 4.73 -1.48 -0.20
N GLN A 43 4.03 -0.54 -0.83
CA GLN A 43 2.76 -0.81 -1.51
C GLN A 43 2.96 -1.78 -2.68
N SER A 44 4.01 -1.63 -3.49
CA SER A 44 4.31 -2.58 -4.57
C SER A 44 4.54 -4.00 -4.03
N LEU A 45 5.23 -4.14 -2.90
CA LEU A 45 5.48 -5.44 -2.29
C LEU A 45 4.18 -6.06 -1.75
N VAL A 46 3.32 -5.27 -1.11
CA VAL A 46 1.99 -5.75 -0.66
C VAL A 46 1.15 -6.23 -1.83
N ALA A 47 1.10 -5.48 -2.93
CA ALA A 47 0.40 -5.88 -4.14
C ALA A 47 0.95 -7.19 -4.70
N ALA A 48 2.28 -7.31 -4.83
CA ALA A 48 2.94 -8.52 -5.31
C ALA A 48 2.66 -9.73 -4.41
N TYR A 49 2.73 -9.57 -3.08
CA TYR A 49 2.38 -10.67 -2.19
C TYR A 49 0.94 -11.11 -2.37
N ARG A 50 -0.02 -10.18 -2.60
CA ARG A 50 -1.45 -10.46 -2.84
C ARG A 50 -1.74 -11.27 -4.11
N THR A 51 -0.79 -11.42 -5.02
CA THR A 51 -0.93 -12.27 -6.21
C THR A 51 -0.39 -13.69 -6.02
N VAL A 52 0.36 -13.94 -4.94
CA VAL A 52 0.86 -15.29 -4.61
C VAL A 52 -0.28 -16.11 -4.01
N ASP A 53 -0.54 -17.29 -4.58
CA ASP A 53 -1.51 -18.24 -4.06
C ASP A 53 -1.22 -18.59 -2.59
N THR A 54 -2.29 -18.71 -1.81
CA THR A 54 -2.19 -18.97 -0.37
C THR A 54 -1.47 -20.28 -0.07
N GLU A 55 -1.54 -21.26 -0.98
CA GLU A 55 -0.86 -22.55 -0.88
C GLU A 55 0.67 -22.44 -1.04
N THR A 56 1.16 -21.36 -1.66
CA THR A 56 2.60 -21.15 -1.94
C THR A 56 3.23 -20.13 -0.97
N ARG A 57 2.47 -19.59 -0.02
CA ARG A 57 2.92 -18.54 0.92
C ARG A 57 3.58 -19.05 2.22
N THR A 58 3.73 -20.37 2.39
CA THR A 58 4.37 -21.03 3.56
C THR A 58 5.81 -21.43 3.25
#